data_AF-A0A4U1IDI8-F1
#
_entry.id   AF-A0A4U1IDI8-F1
#
_cell.length_a   1.000
_cell.length_b   1.000
_cell.length_c   1.000
_cell.angle_alpha   90.00
_cell.angle_beta   90.00
_cell.angle_gamma   90.00
#
_symmetry.space_group_name_H-M   'P 1'
#
loop_
_entity.id
_entity.type
_entity.pdbx_description
1 polymer ?
#
loop_
_entity_poly.entity_id
_entity_poly.type
_entity_poly.pdbx_seq_one_letter_code
_entity_poly.pdbx_strand_id
1 'polypeptide(L)'
;MRKALQNPGFLLIFSMLAVGLSVHADLGKSSWAWFQRSGAIVTLAGALLGYRSVIRLGRHGVGGASMHVAMGKLVSIDDSGPIQTAKIKYDEETIERFRQDGLDKVAGYLGAWMIVLGTAIWAYGDLLGQVF
;
A
#
# COMPACT_ATOMS: atom_id res chain seq x y z
N MET A 1 -2.09 16.38 -9.22
CA MET A 1 -1.41 15.91 -8.00
C MET A 1 -2.20 14.86 -7.19
N ARG A 2 -3.48 15.06 -6.83
CA ARG A 2 -4.27 14.06 -6.05
C ARG A 2 -4.29 12.64 -6.63
N LYS A 3 -4.46 12.48 -7.95
CA LYS A 3 -4.52 11.16 -8.59
C LYS A 3 -3.19 10.38 -8.51
N ALA A 4 -2.05 11.05 -8.44
CA ALA A 4 -0.74 10.40 -8.37
C ALA A 4 -0.47 9.82 -6.98
N LEU A 5 -0.81 10.55 -5.91
CA LEU A 5 -0.72 10.04 -4.52
C LEU A 5 -1.72 8.91 -4.23
N GLN A 6 -2.83 8.84 -4.98
CA GLN A 6 -3.87 7.82 -4.77
C GLN A 6 -3.56 6.47 -5.41
N ASN A 7 -2.55 6.40 -6.29
CA ASN A 7 -2.15 5.15 -6.93
C ASN A 7 -1.03 4.47 -6.10
N PRO A 8 -1.32 3.33 -5.45
CA PRO A 8 -0.34 2.67 -4.58
C PRO A 8 0.90 2.19 -5.37
N GLY A 9 0.74 1.85 -6.65
CA GLY A 9 1.86 1.45 -7.50
C GLY A 9 2.84 2.59 -7.77
N PHE A 10 2.35 3.83 -7.87
CA PHE A 10 3.22 4.99 -8.12
C PHE A 10 4.16 5.26 -6.95
N LEU A 11 3.66 5.20 -5.71
CA LEU A 11 4.48 5.43 -4.51
C LEU A 11 5.53 4.33 -4.32
N LEU A 12 5.18 3.08 -4.61
CA LEU A 12 6.15 1.97 -4.61
C LEU A 12 7.25 2.18 -5.64
N ILE A 13 6.90 2.43 -6.90
CA ILE A 13 7.88 2.63 -7.98
C ILE A 13 8.78 3.83 -7.65
N PHE A 14 8.20 4.94 -7.18
CA PHE A 14 8.96 6.11 -6.80
C PHE A 14 9.95 5.81 -5.66
N SER A 15 9.52 5.07 -4.63
CA SER A 15 10.41 4.69 -3.52
C SER A 15 11.54 3.77 -3.96
N MET A 16 11.27 2.80 -4.83
CA MET A 16 12.31 1.90 -5.39
C MET A 16 13.31 2.68 -6.24
N LEU A 17 12.84 3.62 -7.07
CA LEU A 17 13.71 4.49 -7.86
C LEU A 17 14.57 5.38 -6.96
N ALA A 18 14.00 5.95 -5.89
CA ALA A 18 14.74 6.76 -4.94
C ALA A 18 15.87 5.97 -4.26
N VAL A 19 15.60 4.73 -3.84
CA VAL A 19 16.64 3.84 -3.28
C VAL A 19 17.69 3.51 -4.33
N GLY A 20 17.30 3.10 -5.53
CA GLY A 20 18.23 2.73 -6.60
C GLY A 20 19.16 3.88 -7.01
N LEU A 21 18.61 5.08 -7.17
CA LEU A 21 19.40 6.29 -7.47
C LEU A 21 20.33 6.66 -6.32
N SER A 22 19.89 6.47 -5.08
CA SER A 22 20.70 6.78 -3.89
C SER A 22 21.87 5.81 -3.74
N VAL A 23 21.63 4.52 -3.96
CA VAL A 23 22.70 3.50 -4.01
C VAL A 23 23.68 3.85 -5.12
N HIS A 24 23.20 4.14 -6.34
CA HIS A 24 24.07 4.51 -7.45
C HIS A 24 24.92 5.75 -7.15
N ALA A 25 24.35 6.76 -6.49
CA ALA A 25 25.06 7.97 -6.10
C ALA A 25 26.13 7.74 -5.01
N ASP A 26 25.98 6.70 -4.20
CA ASP A 26 26.93 6.33 -3.14
C ASP A 26 27.94 5.25 -3.56
N LEU A 27 27.78 4.63 -4.73
CA LEU A 27 28.77 3.69 -5.25
C LEU A 27 30.14 4.37 -5.39
N GLY A 28 31.14 3.81 -4.71
CA GLY A 28 32.52 4.29 -4.73
C GLY A 28 32.82 5.46 -3.80
N LYS A 29 31.88 5.86 -2.93
CA LYS A 29 32.12 6.84 -1.86
C LYS A 29 32.27 6.15 -0.52
N SER A 30 33.17 6.66 0.32
CA SER A 30 33.37 6.16 1.70
C SER A 30 32.17 6.44 2.63
N SER A 31 31.30 7.39 2.27
CA SER A 31 30.11 7.73 3.06
C SER A 31 28.83 7.34 2.34
N TRP A 32 28.05 6.45 2.94
CA TRP A 32 26.75 5.96 2.43
C TRP A 32 25.58 6.87 2.82
N ALA A 33 25.82 8.19 2.73
CA ALA A 33 24.89 9.19 3.25
C ALA A 33 23.62 9.32 2.39
N TRP A 34 23.70 9.10 1.07
CA TRP A 34 22.53 9.15 0.18
C TRP A 34 21.66 7.92 0.36
N PHE A 35 22.25 6.74 0.50
CA PHE A 35 21.54 5.51 0.84
C PHE A 35 20.80 5.67 2.17
N GLN A 36 21.46 6.18 3.20
CA GLN A 36 20.82 6.45 4.49
C GLN A 36 19.63 7.41 4.35
N ARG A 37 19.79 8.52 3.59
CA ARG A 37 18.71 9.49 3.34
C ARG A 37 17.55 8.90 2.53
N SER A 38 17.81 7.93 1.67
CA SER A 38 16.75 7.22 0.94
C SER A 38 15.79 6.48 1.88
N GLY A 39 16.27 6.02 3.05
CA GLY A 39 15.42 5.41 4.08
C GLY A 39 14.32 6.33 4.58
N ALA A 40 14.60 7.64 4.74
CA ALA A 40 13.59 8.63 5.11
C ALA A 40 12.51 8.78 4.02
N ILE A 41 12.91 8.74 2.74
CA ILE A 41 11.98 8.79 1.60
C ILE A 41 11.08 7.55 1.58
N VAL A 42 11.65 6.36 1.78
CA VAL A 42 10.91 5.09 1.85
C VAL A 42 9.93 5.10 3.02
N THR A 43 10.35 5.62 4.18
CA THR A 43 9.50 5.74 5.38
C THR A 43 8.32 6.65 5.13
N LEU A 44 8.55 7.83 4.52
CA LEU A 44 7.49 8.77 4.17
C LEU A 44 6.53 8.19 3.12
N ALA A 45 7.05 7.50 2.10
CA ALA A 45 6.22 6.81 1.12
C ALA A 45 5.36 5.72 1.76
N GLY A 46 5.94 4.96 2.72
CA GLY A 46 5.23 3.95 3.49
C GLY A 46 4.12 4.55 4.35
N ALA A 47 4.39 5.68 5.02
CA ALA A 47 3.38 6.42 5.76
C ALA A 47 2.24 6.89 4.85
N LEU A 48 2.55 7.49 3.70
CA LEU A 48 1.53 7.93 2.74
C LEU A 48 0.66 6.77 2.23
N LEU A 49 1.25 5.60 1.98
CA LEU A 49 0.51 4.38 1.62
C LEU A 49 -0.38 3.88 2.76
N GLY A 50 0.15 3.87 3.99
CA GLY A 50 -0.60 3.48 5.19
C GLY A 50 -1.80 4.39 5.47
N TYR A 51 -1.64 5.69 5.22
CA TYR A 51 -2.71 6.68 5.41
C TYR A 51 -3.69 6.77 4.23
N ARG A 52 -3.51 5.99 3.15
CA ARG A 52 -4.38 6.07 1.96
C ARG A 52 -5.85 5.86 2.28
N SER A 53 -6.19 4.86 3.11
CA SER A 53 -7.58 4.60 3.53
C SER A 53 -8.17 5.78 4.30
N VAL A 54 -7.37 6.39 5.20
CA VAL A 54 -7.75 7.57 5.99
C VAL A 54 -7.92 8.80 5.10
N ILE A 55 -7.07 8.99 4.10
CA ILE A 55 -7.16 10.10 3.14
C ILE A 55 -8.40 9.93 2.24
N ARG A 56 -8.75 8.70 1.86
CA ARG A 56 -9.90 8.40 0.99
C ARG A 56 -11.23 8.46 1.76
N LEU A 57 -11.29 7.85 2.93
CA LEU A 57 -12.54 7.62 3.69
C LEU A 57 -12.69 8.51 4.93
N GLY A 58 -11.67 9.32 5.26
CA GLY A 58 -11.68 10.18 6.44
C GLY A 58 -11.74 9.37 7.74
N ARG A 59 -12.63 9.77 8.66
CA ARG A 59 -12.85 9.10 9.96
C ARG A 59 -13.31 7.65 9.82
N HIS A 60 -13.91 7.27 8.69
CA HIS A 60 -14.35 5.90 8.42
C HIS A 60 -13.23 4.98 7.89
N GLY A 61 -12.05 5.53 7.58
CA GLY A 61 -10.88 4.77 7.13
C GLY A 61 -10.00 4.24 8.26
N VAL A 62 -10.22 4.69 9.50
CA VAL A 62 -9.43 4.35 10.69
C VAL A 62 -10.05 3.11 11.35
N GLY A 63 -9.35 1.97 11.33
CA GLY A 63 -9.81 0.73 11.98
C GLY A 63 -10.08 -0.46 11.07
N GLY A 64 -9.92 -0.30 9.75
CA GLY A 64 -10.14 -1.37 8.78
C GLY A 64 -11.61 -1.46 8.38
N ALA A 65 -11.82 -1.55 7.05
CA ALA A 65 -13.08 -1.72 6.34
C ALA A 65 -14.33 -1.78 7.22
N SER A 66 -15.09 -0.67 7.24
CA SER A 66 -16.47 -0.66 7.68
C SER A 66 -17.21 -1.84 7.05
N MET A 67 -17.92 -2.61 7.87
CA MET A 67 -18.71 -3.76 7.44
C MET A 67 -19.84 -3.23 6.54
N HIS A 68 -19.57 -3.10 5.25
CA HIS A 68 -20.52 -2.59 4.29
C HIS A 68 -21.47 -3.71 3.90
N VAL A 69 -22.76 -3.46 4.09
CA VAL A 69 -23.84 -4.35 3.65
C VAL A 69 -23.75 -4.45 2.13
N ALA A 70 -23.29 -5.59 1.63
CA ALA A 70 -23.23 -5.86 0.20
C ALA A 70 -24.66 -6.06 -0.29
N MET A 71 -25.19 -5.08 -1.03
CA MET A 71 -26.54 -5.15 -1.58
C MET A 71 -26.49 -5.94 -2.89
N GLY A 72 -26.63 -7.25 -2.77
CA GLY A 72 -26.66 -8.16 -3.91
C GLY A 72 -28.09 -8.38 -4.40
N LYS A 73 -28.32 -8.32 -5.71
CA LYS A 73 -29.59 -8.75 -6.29
C LYS A 73 -29.55 -10.27 -6.47
N LEU A 74 -30.50 -10.97 -5.85
CA LEU A 74 -30.68 -12.41 -6.04
C LEU A 74 -31.14 -12.65 -7.49
N VAL A 75 -30.34 -13.32 -8.31
CA VAL A 75 -30.64 -13.54 -9.74
C VAL A 75 -31.44 -14.82 -9.93
N SER A 76 -31.07 -15.88 -9.22
CA SER A 76 -31.77 -17.16 -9.25
C SER A 76 -31.39 -17.99 -8.03
N ILE A 77 -32.37 -18.70 -7.48
CA ILE A 77 -32.15 -19.79 -6.54
C ILE A 77 -32.30 -21.07 -7.35
N ASP A 78 -31.25 -21.89 -7.39
CA ASP A 78 -31.35 -23.25 -7.93
C ASP A 78 -31.59 -24.21 -6.77
N ASP A 79 -32.83 -24.69 -6.65
CA ASP A 79 -33.29 -25.63 -5.61
C ASP A 79 -33.24 -27.10 -6.08
N SER A 80 -32.62 -27.37 -7.24
CA SER A 80 -32.70 -28.67 -7.91
C SER A 80 -31.76 -29.75 -7.35
N GLY A 81 -30.95 -29.46 -6.34
CA GLY A 81 -29.94 -30.37 -5.79
C GLY A 81 -29.76 -30.29 -4.26
N PRO A 82 -28.93 -31.16 -3.66
CA PRO A 82 -28.71 -31.20 -2.20
C PRO A 82 -27.99 -29.96 -1.65
N ILE A 83 -27.40 -29.13 -2.54
CA ILE A 83 -26.73 -27.88 -2.20
C ILE A 83 -27.48 -26.76 -2.89
N GLN A 84 -28.16 -25.91 -2.11
CA GLN A 84 -28.79 -24.70 -2.61
C GLN A 84 -27.70 -23.70 -3.00
N THR A 85 -27.67 -23.30 -4.28
CA THR A 85 -26.75 -22.26 -4.75
C THR A 85 -27.51 -21.02 -5.19
N ALA A 86 -27.25 -19.92 -4.51
CA ALA A 86 -27.78 -18.61 -4.86
C ALA A 86 -26.79 -17.87 -5.77
N LYS A 87 -27.20 -17.53 -7.00
CA LYS A 87 -26.41 -16.62 -7.85
C LYS A 87 -26.73 -15.18 -7.44
N ILE A 88 -25.80 -14.56 -6.71
CA ILE A 88 -25.89 -13.17 -6.31
C ILE A 88 -25.13 -12.33 -7.35
N LYS A 89 -25.82 -11.38 -7.99
CA LYS A 89 -25.16 -10.37 -8.82
C LYS A 89 -25.03 -9.11 -7.98
N TYR A 90 -23.78 -8.79 -7.63
CA TYR A 90 -23.46 -7.54 -6.98
C TYR A 90 -23.58 -6.40 -8.00
N ASP A 91 -24.10 -5.27 -7.54
CA ASP A 91 -24.11 -4.05 -8.35
C ASP A 91 -22.67 -3.60 -8.67
N GLU A 92 -22.46 -2.97 -9.83
CA GLU A 92 -21.12 -2.53 -10.28
C GLU A 92 -20.44 -1.62 -9.25
N GLU A 93 -21.22 -0.79 -8.57
CA GLU A 93 -20.72 0.11 -7.53
C GLU A 93 -20.19 -0.66 -6.31
N THR A 94 -20.81 -1.79 -5.96
CA THR A 94 -20.38 -2.65 -4.85
C THR A 94 -19.07 -3.36 -5.18
N ILE A 95 -18.91 -3.82 -6.43
CA ILE A 95 -17.69 -4.48 -6.90
C ILE A 95 -16.50 -3.51 -6.88
N GLU A 96 -16.69 -2.30 -7.39
CA GLU A 96 -15.62 -1.29 -7.42
C GLU A 96 -15.20 -0.88 -5.99
N ARG A 97 -16.16 -0.77 -5.06
CA ARG A 97 -15.86 -0.50 -3.65
C ARG A 97 -15.05 -1.61 -3.00
N PHE A 98 -15.43 -2.88 -3.20
CA PHE A 98 -14.65 -4.02 -2.69
C PHE A 98 -13.22 -4.05 -3.26
N ARG A 99 -13.07 -3.72 -4.55
CA ARG A 99 -11.76 -3.60 -5.19
C ARG A 99 -10.92 -2.52 -4.52
N GLN A 100 -11.49 -1.34 -4.25
CA GLN A 100 -10.79 -0.26 -3.59
C GLN A 100 -10.43 -0.57 -2.14
N ASP A 101 -11.30 -1.27 -1.41
CA ASP A 101 -11.05 -1.71 -0.03
C ASP A 101 -9.94 -2.76 0.03
N GLY A 102 -9.92 -3.69 -0.95
CA GLY A 102 -8.82 -4.64 -1.11
C GLY A 102 -7.49 -3.94 -1.37
N LEU A 103 -7.47 -2.96 -2.28
CA LEU A 103 -6.28 -2.17 -2.57
C LEU A 103 -5.81 -1.35 -1.36
N ASP A 104 -6.74 -0.81 -0.56
CA ASP A 104 -6.39 -0.08 0.66
C ASP A 104 -5.76 -0.98 1.72
N LYS A 105 -6.26 -2.22 1.90
CA LYS A 105 -5.64 -3.19 2.81
C LYS A 105 -4.22 -3.54 2.38
N VAL A 106 -4.02 -3.83 1.09
CA VAL A 106 -2.69 -4.14 0.54
C VAL A 106 -1.75 -2.94 0.67
N ALA A 107 -2.22 -1.73 0.36
CA ALA A 107 -1.45 -0.51 0.54
C ALA A 107 -1.08 -0.26 2.01
N GLY A 108 -1.98 -0.56 2.95
CA GLY A 108 -1.71 -0.48 4.38
C GLY A 108 -0.60 -1.42 4.83
N TYR A 109 -0.67 -2.70 4.44
CA TYR A 109 0.38 -3.68 4.74
C TYR A 109 1.73 -3.32 4.12
N LEU A 110 1.74 -2.93 2.84
CA LEU A 110 2.96 -2.50 2.15
C LEU A 110 3.53 -1.23 2.78
N GLY A 111 2.67 -0.29 3.15
CA GLY A 111 3.06 0.94 3.84
C GLY A 111 3.74 0.67 5.18
N ALA A 112 3.19 -0.25 5.99
CA ALA A 112 3.79 -0.65 7.26
C ALA A 112 5.19 -1.27 7.06
N TRP A 113 5.35 -2.17 6.09
CA TRP A 113 6.65 -2.74 5.75
C TRP A 113 7.66 -1.69 5.30
N MET A 114 7.23 -0.75 4.45
CA MET A 114 8.08 0.35 3.98
C MET A 114 8.51 1.27 5.11
N ILE A 115 7.66 1.54 6.10
CA ILE A 115 8.05 2.31 7.30
C ILE A 115 9.16 1.59 8.05
N VAL A 116 9.00 0.29 8.31
CA VAL A 116 9.99 -0.51 9.05
C VAL A 116 11.31 -0.56 8.30
N LEU A 117 11.29 -0.92 7.00
CA LEU A 117 12.48 -1.02 6.18
C LEU A 117 13.14 0.34 5.95
N GLY A 118 12.37 1.37 5.67
CA GLY A 118 12.87 2.73 5.50
C GLY A 118 13.52 3.26 6.77
N THR A 119 12.93 2.99 7.94
CA THR A 119 13.51 3.39 9.22
C THR A 119 14.81 2.64 9.50
N ALA A 120 14.88 1.35 9.17
CA ALA A 120 16.12 0.57 9.30
C ALA A 120 17.23 1.12 8.40
N ILE A 121 16.92 1.41 7.12
CA ILE A 121 17.88 2.04 6.19
C ILE A 121 18.31 3.42 6.70
N TRP A 122 17.36 4.19 7.24
CA TRP A 122 17.67 5.54 7.73
C TRP A 122 18.52 5.55 8.99
N ALA A 123 18.29 4.61 9.92
CA ALA A 123 19.03 4.51 11.17
C ALA A 123 20.41 3.86 10.99
N TYR A 124 20.54 2.91 10.06
CA TYR A 124 21.72 2.03 9.95
C TYR A 124 22.39 2.06 8.58
N GLY A 125 21.96 2.92 7.66
CA GLY A 125 22.50 2.98 6.30
C GLY A 125 23.96 3.45 6.22
N ASP A 126 24.43 4.19 7.22
CA ASP A 126 25.81 4.68 7.32
C ASP A 126 26.81 3.57 7.70
N LEU A 127 26.37 2.54 8.41
CA LEU A 127 27.20 1.38 8.79
C LEU A 127 27.80 0.68 7.56
N LEU A 128 27.16 0.74 6.40
CA LEU A 128 27.71 0.17 5.17
C LEU A 128 29.04 0.82 4.77
N GLY A 129 29.24 2.11 5.05
CA GLY A 129 30.52 2.80 4.78
C GLY A 129 31.61 2.56 5.82
N GLN A 130 31.27 1.90 6.93
CA GLN A 130 32.25 1.46 7.92
C GLN A 130 32.70 0.02 7.68
N VAL A 131 31.89 -0.78 6.98
CA VAL A 131 32.15 -2.19 6.67
C VAL A 131 32.77 -2.39 5.29
N PHE A 132 32.41 -1.55 4.30
CA PHE A 132 32.88 -1.59 2.91
C PHE A 132 33.62 -0.31 2.52
#